data_AF-A0A971Q8V3-F1
#
_entry.id   AF-A0A971Q8V3-F1
#
_cell.length_a   1.000
_cell.length_b   1.000
_cell.length_c   1.000
_cell.angle_alpha   90.00
_cell.angle_beta   90.00
_cell.angle_gamma   90.00
#
_symmetry.space_group_name_H-M   'P 1'
#
loop_
_entity.id
_entity.type
_entity.pdbx_description
1 polymer ?
#
loop_
_entity_poly.entity_id
_entity_poly.type
_entity_poly.pdbx_seq_one_letter_code
_entity_poly.pdbx_strand_id
1 'polypeptide(L)'
;MDSTIAQLNDAAAIRIASTLADRCPPRPDVVRELTPELRAALAHHPDLQPSSQDKPADGDLARIALALAAEDEQCAEVIANMADHPAPERFGVVGSALLASTLLIVLQTYVEFIRNPDGTWSLTLRKKPTDLALLKKLVGALLNWPK
;
A
#
# COMPACT_ATOMS: atom_id res chain seq x y z
N MET A 1 -14.07 9.09 -8.01
CA MET A 1 -12.77 9.26 -7.32
C MET A 1 -11.63 8.61 -8.09
N ASP A 2 -11.82 7.45 -8.73
CA ASP A 2 -10.77 6.80 -9.56
C ASP A 2 -10.14 7.70 -10.61
N SER A 3 -10.94 8.54 -11.28
CA SER A 3 -10.45 9.48 -12.30
C SER A 3 -9.52 10.55 -11.74
N THR A 4 -9.71 10.96 -10.48
CA THR A 4 -8.87 11.97 -9.82
C THR A 4 -7.52 11.37 -9.44
N ILE A 5 -7.50 10.14 -8.91
CA ILE A 5 -6.27 9.45 -8.51
C ILE A 5 -5.40 9.14 -9.75
N ALA A 6 -6.02 8.74 -10.86
CA ALA A 6 -5.33 8.48 -12.12
C ALA A 6 -4.67 9.73 -12.72
N GLN A 7 -5.21 10.93 -12.46
CA GLN A 7 -4.71 12.21 -12.98
C GLN A 7 -3.64 12.85 -12.09
N LEU A 8 -3.40 12.34 -10.87
CA LEU A 8 -2.32 12.83 -10.01
C LEU A 8 -0.98 12.61 -10.70
N ASN A 9 -0.11 13.62 -10.71
CA ASN A 9 1.28 13.43 -11.11
C ASN A 9 2.02 12.52 -10.10
N ASP A 10 3.16 11.94 -10.50
CA ASP A 10 3.87 10.94 -9.70
C ASP A 10 4.26 11.48 -8.31
N ALA A 11 4.76 12.72 -8.26
CA ALA A 11 5.17 13.36 -7.00
C ALA A 11 3.98 13.58 -6.04
N ALA A 12 2.84 14.00 -6.56
CA ALA A 12 1.61 14.17 -5.79
C ALA A 12 1.08 12.83 -5.30
N ALA A 13 1.06 11.80 -6.15
CA ALA A 13 0.61 10.46 -5.78
C ALA A 13 1.47 9.88 -4.65
N ILE A 14 2.80 9.90 -4.80
CA ILE A 14 3.74 9.38 -3.80
C ILE A 14 3.59 10.10 -2.47
N ARG A 15 3.46 11.43 -2.49
CA ARG A 15 3.29 12.25 -1.28
C ARG A 15 1.96 11.96 -0.59
N ILE A 16 0.87 11.86 -1.34
CA ILE A 16 -0.45 11.58 -0.77
C ILE A 16 -0.45 10.19 -0.15
N ALA A 17 0.07 9.18 -0.87
CA ALA A 17 0.20 7.82 -0.38
C ALA A 17 1.03 7.79 0.92
N SER A 18 2.20 8.44 0.94
CA SER A 18 3.08 8.45 2.11
C SER A 18 2.46 9.08 3.35
N THR A 19 1.60 10.09 3.17
CA THR A 19 0.91 10.73 4.29
C THR A 19 -0.34 9.95 4.71
N LEU A 20 -0.98 9.25 3.77
CA LEU A 20 -2.13 8.38 4.03
C LEU A 20 -1.74 7.25 4.98
N ALA A 21 -0.53 6.70 4.83
CA ALA A 21 0.06 5.70 5.72
C ALA A 21 -0.02 6.09 7.21
N ASP A 22 0.14 7.38 7.52
CA ASP A 22 0.05 7.89 8.89
C ASP A 22 -1.38 8.19 9.33
N ARG A 23 -2.31 8.39 8.39
CA ARG A 23 -3.64 8.92 8.66
C ARG A 23 -4.77 7.90 8.53
N CYS A 24 -4.58 6.80 7.80
CA CYS A 24 -5.67 5.86 7.55
C CYS A 24 -5.27 4.39 7.41
N PRO A 25 -5.91 3.49 8.17
CA PRO A 25 -6.42 3.64 9.54
C PRO A 25 -5.27 3.50 10.57
N PRO A 26 -5.27 4.26 11.69
CA PRO A 26 -4.28 4.06 12.74
C PRO A 26 -4.48 2.70 13.40
N ARG A 27 -3.55 1.76 13.17
CA ARG A 27 -3.53 0.45 13.83
C ARG A 27 -2.32 0.37 14.76
N PRO A 28 -2.50 -0.04 16.03
CA PRO A 28 -1.40 -0.15 16.98
C PRO A 28 -0.38 -1.22 16.56
N ASP A 29 -0.83 -2.29 15.91
CA ASP A 29 -0.01 -3.43 15.47
C ASP A 29 0.37 -3.36 13.99
N VAL A 30 0.54 -2.15 13.45
CA VAL A 30 0.80 -1.99 12.01
C VAL A 30 2.23 -2.37 11.65
N VAL A 31 2.37 -3.32 10.73
CA VAL A 31 3.67 -3.74 10.22
C VAL A 31 4.12 -2.75 9.15
N ARG A 32 5.22 -2.04 9.42
CA ARG A 32 5.77 -1.02 8.51
C ARG A 32 6.99 -1.49 7.73
N GLU A 33 7.57 -2.61 8.14
CA GLU A 33 8.80 -3.14 7.56
C GLU A 33 8.54 -4.44 6.79
N LEU A 34 9.08 -4.53 5.57
CA LEU A 34 9.01 -5.75 4.76
C LEU A 34 10.15 -6.70 5.13
N THR A 35 9.97 -7.45 6.21
CA THR A 35 10.97 -8.45 6.62
C THR A 35 11.07 -9.60 5.61
N PRO A 36 12.20 -10.34 5.55
CA PRO A 36 12.34 -11.49 4.65
C PRO A 36 11.25 -12.56 4.86
N GLU A 37 10.85 -12.80 6.10
CA GLU A 37 9.83 -13.78 6.47
C GLU A 37 8.44 -13.33 6.02
N LEU A 38 8.12 -12.04 6.17
CA LEU A 38 6.86 -11.47 5.69
C LEU A 38 6.79 -11.51 4.16
N ARG A 39 7.91 -11.19 3.50
CA ARG A 39 8.04 -11.30 2.04
C ARG A 39 7.80 -12.75 1.58
N ALA A 40 8.35 -13.73 2.30
CA ALA A 40 8.10 -15.14 2.00
C ALA A 40 6.62 -15.50 2.20
N ALA A 41 5.98 -15.08 3.29
CA ALA A 41 4.57 -15.35 3.53
C ALA A 41 3.66 -14.75 2.44
N LEU A 42 3.94 -13.52 2.01
CA LEU A 42 3.22 -12.86 0.91
C LEU A 42 3.35 -13.62 -0.41
N ALA A 43 4.53 -14.15 -0.72
CA ALA A 43 4.79 -14.90 -1.95
C ALA A 43 4.07 -16.26 -1.98
N HIS A 44 3.86 -16.89 -0.82
CA HIS A 44 3.24 -18.22 -0.73
C HIS A 44 1.72 -18.18 -0.53
N HIS A 45 1.13 -17.01 -0.28
CA HIS A 45 -0.31 -16.93 -0.03
C HIS A 45 -1.10 -17.09 -1.35
N PRO A 46 -2.02 -18.07 -1.44
CA PRO A 46 -2.66 -18.48 -2.70
C PRO A 46 -3.51 -17.36 -3.34
N ASP A 47 -4.22 -16.57 -2.54
CA ASP A 47 -5.07 -15.49 -3.06
C ASP A 47 -4.31 -14.19 -3.39
N LEU A 48 -3.05 -14.07 -2.94
CA LEU A 48 -2.25 -12.86 -3.08
C LEU A 48 -1.16 -12.98 -4.13
N GLN A 49 -1.16 -14.08 -4.90
CA GLN A 49 -0.16 -14.29 -5.93
C GLN A 49 -0.13 -13.12 -6.92
N PRO A 50 1.07 -12.57 -7.18
CA PRO A 50 1.20 -11.37 -7.98
C PRO A 50 0.73 -11.63 -9.41
N SER A 51 -0.02 -10.68 -9.97
CA SER A 51 -0.51 -10.78 -11.35
C SER A 51 0.55 -10.41 -12.39
N SER A 52 1.66 -9.80 -11.96
CA SER A 52 2.78 -9.44 -12.81
C SER A 52 4.09 -9.47 -12.02
N GLN A 53 5.20 -9.81 -12.69
CA GLN A 53 6.53 -9.89 -12.08
C GLN A 53 7.33 -8.59 -12.19
N ASP A 54 6.84 -7.59 -12.90
CA ASP A 54 7.54 -6.30 -13.02
C ASP A 54 7.17 -5.35 -11.88
N LYS A 55 8.18 -4.65 -11.35
CA LYS A 55 7.95 -3.54 -10.42
C LYS A 55 7.40 -2.34 -11.21
N PRO A 56 6.20 -1.83 -10.91
CA PRO A 56 5.70 -0.59 -11.49
C PRO A 56 6.58 0.61 -11.09
N ALA A 57 6.51 1.70 -11.86
CA ALA A 57 7.09 2.97 -11.44
C ALA A 57 6.50 3.41 -10.09
N ASP A 58 7.29 4.08 -9.25
CA ASP A 58 6.87 4.47 -7.90
C ASP A 58 5.60 5.33 -7.89
N GLY A 59 5.40 6.17 -8.92
CA GLY A 59 4.18 6.97 -9.11
C GLY A 59 2.94 6.12 -9.42
N ASP A 60 3.06 5.13 -10.32
CA ASP A 60 1.98 4.19 -10.63
C ASP A 60 1.63 3.34 -9.42
N LEU A 61 2.64 2.94 -8.67
CA LEU A 61 2.46 2.17 -7.45
C LEU A 61 1.73 2.97 -6.38
N ALA A 62 2.07 4.26 -6.22
CA ALA A 62 1.35 5.15 -5.32
C ALA A 62 -0.11 5.33 -5.75
N ARG A 63 -0.41 5.45 -7.05
CA ARG A 63 -1.79 5.50 -7.56
C ARG A 63 -2.55 4.19 -7.27
N ILE A 64 -1.93 3.03 -7.47
CA ILE A 64 -2.53 1.72 -7.13
C ILE A 64 -2.85 1.65 -5.64
N ALA A 65 -1.92 2.10 -4.79
CA ALA A 65 -2.12 2.13 -3.34
C ALA A 65 -3.27 3.06 -2.93
N LEU A 66 -3.35 4.24 -3.55
CA LEU A 66 -4.42 5.21 -3.30
C LEU A 66 -5.77 4.69 -3.79
N ALA A 67 -5.84 4.06 -4.96
CA ALA A 67 -7.07 3.47 -5.49
C ALA A 67 -7.60 2.38 -4.56
N LEU A 68 -6.71 1.50 -4.08
CA LEU A 68 -7.06 0.46 -3.12
C LEU A 68 -7.50 1.07 -1.77
N ALA A 69 -6.75 2.05 -1.24
CA ALA A 69 -7.15 2.72 -0.01
C ALA A 69 -8.49 3.46 -0.13
N ALA A 70 -8.82 4.01 -1.30
CA ALA A 70 -10.07 4.73 -1.54
C ALA A 70 -11.32 3.83 -1.50
N GLU A 71 -11.19 2.50 -1.46
CA GLU A 71 -12.36 1.63 -1.20
C GLU A 71 -12.80 1.66 0.27
N ASP A 72 -11.98 2.18 1.18
CA ASP A 72 -12.35 2.42 2.58
C ASP A 72 -12.83 3.87 2.75
N GLU A 73 -14.07 4.07 3.19
CA GLU A 73 -14.70 5.42 3.28
C GLU A 73 -13.85 6.40 4.10
N GLN A 74 -13.21 5.95 5.18
CA GLN A 74 -12.37 6.80 6.02
C GLN A 74 -11.12 7.27 5.27
N CYS A 75 -10.54 6.40 4.45
CA CYS A 75 -9.36 6.73 3.65
C CYS A 75 -9.75 7.56 2.43
N ALA A 76 -10.90 7.28 1.83
CA ALA A 76 -11.45 8.00 0.69
C ALA A 76 -11.58 9.50 0.99
N GLU A 77 -12.14 9.87 2.14
CA GLU A 77 -12.26 11.27 2.57
C GLU A 77 -10.89 11.94 2.78
N VAL A 78 -9.94 11.24 3.39
CA VAL A 78 -8.58 11.76 3.58
C VAL A 78 -7.88 12.01 2.25
N ILE A 79 -7.99 11.08 1.29
CA ILE A 79 -7.42 11.21 -0.06
C ILE A 79 -8.04 12.39 -0.79
N ALA A 80 -9.37 12.53 -0.77
CA ALA A 80 -10.08 13.62 -1.43
C ALA A 80 -9.65 14.99 -0.88
N ASN A 81 -9.64 15.14 0.46
CA ASN A 81 -9.18 16.37 1.11
C ASN A 81 -7.73 16.72 0.76
N MET A 82 -6.86 15.72 0.65
CA MET A 82 -5.45 15.93 0.30
C MET A 82 -5.21 16.23 -1.18
N ALA A 83 -6.08 15.76 -2.07
CA ALA A 83 -6.03 16.07 -3.49
C ALA A 83 -6.50 17.51 -3.75
N ASP A 84 -7.54 17.97 -3.05
CA ASP A 84 -8.10 19.32 -3.19
C ASP A 84 -7.26 20.40 -2.49
N HIS A 85 -6.56 20.04 -1.41
CA HIS A 85 -5.67 20.93 -0.67
C HIS A 85 -4.22 20.44 -0.75
N PRO A 86 -3.53 20.66 -1.88
CA PRO A 86 -2.13 20.28 -2.00
C PRO A 86 -1.31 21.07 -0.97
N ALA A 87 -0.80 20.36 0.05
CA ALA A 87 0.17 20.93 0.98
C ALA A 87 1.38 21.50 0.21
N PRO A 88 2.10 22.50 0.75
CA PRO A 88 3.32 23.00 0.11
C PRO A 88 4.29 21.84 -0.16
N GLU A 89 4.94 21.86 -1.33
CA GLU A 89 5.92 20.85 -1.73
C GLU A 89 7.01 20.73 -0.65
N ARG A 90 6.99 19.62 0.09
CA ARG A 90 8.13 19.23 0.92
C ARG A 90 9.13 18.56 -0.01
N PHE A 91 10.14 19.32 -0.42
CA PHE A 91 11.32 18.81 -1.14
C PHE A 91 12.13 17.90 -0.20
N GLY A 92 11.67 16.67 -0.02
CA GLY A 92 12.42 15.59 0.59
C GLY A 92 12.34 14.41 -0.34
N VAL A 93 13.47 13.77 -0.63
CA VAL A 93 13.50 12.49 -1.32
C VAL A 93 12.61 11.55 -0.50
N VAL A 94 11.42 11.21 -1.01
CA VAL A 94 10.61 10.17 -0.42
C VAL A 94 11.42 8.90 -0.60
N GLY A 95 12.08 8.47 0.47
CA GLY A 95 12.91 7.27 0.45
C GLY A 95 12.05 6.07 0.06
N SER A 96 12.61 5.17 -0.73
CA SER A 96 11.96 3.92 -1.16
C SER A 96 11.40 3.11 0.03
N ALA A 97 12.02 3.20 1.21
CA ALA A 97 11.52 2.57 2.44
C ALA A 97 10.16 3.13 2.92
N LEU A 98 9.91 4.43 2.76
CA LEU A 98 8.65 5.05 3.18
C LEU A 98 7.49 4.63 2.28
N LEU A 99 7.75 4.49 0.98
CA LEU A 99 6.77 3.98 0.03
C LEU A 99 6.45 2.50 0.29
N ALA A 100 7.45 1.65 0.55
CA ALA A 100 7.21 0.25 0.94
C ALA A 100 6.35 0.14 2.21
N SER A 101 6.61 0.99 3.22
CA SER A 101 5.83 1.04 4.46
C SER A 101 4.37 1.39 4.18
N THR A 102 4.14 2.38 3.31
CA THR A 102 2.80 2.81 2.89
C THR A 102 2.03 1.67 2.25
N LEU A 103 2.67 0.93 1.34
CA LEU A 103 2.03 -0.19 0.66
C LEU A 103 1.67 -1.31 1.63
N LEU A 104 2.54 -1.61 2.61
CA LEU A 104 2.24 -2.58 3.66
C LEU A 104 1.04 -2.15 4.51
N ILE A 105 0.92 -0.87 4.82
CA ILE A 105 -0.19 -0.32 5.61
C ILE A 105 -1.50 -0.46 4.83
N VAL A 106 -1.50 -0.05 3.56
CA VAL A 106 -2.66 -0.21 2.67
C VAL A 106 -3.04 -1.67 2.53
N LEU A 107 -2.06 -2.57 2.34
CA LEU A 107 -2.30 -4.01 2.26
C LEU A 107 -2.95 -4.56 3.53
N GLN A 108 -2.53 -4.06 4.70
CA GLN A 108 -3.09 -4.48 5.99
C GLN A 108 -4.56 -4.08 6.19
N THR A 109 -5.09 -3.15 5.38
CA THR A 109 -6.53 -2.85 5.42
C THR A 109 -7.39 -4.02 4.94
N TYR A 110 -6.83 -4.90 4.09
CA TYR A 110 -7.47 -6.09 3.53
C TYR A 110 -6.95 -7.38 4.13
N VAL A 111 -5.65 -7.42 4.47
CA VAL A 111 -4.95 -8.63 4.94
C VAL A 111 -4.52 -8.44 6.38
N GLU A 112 -4.89 -9.37 7.25
CA GLU A 112 -4.40 -9.43 8.62
C GLU A 112 -3.04 -10.12 8.65
N PHE A 113 -2.07 -9.50 9.30
CA PHE A 113 -0.73 -10.05 9.50
C PHE A 113 -0.62 -10.52 10.94
N ILE A 114 -0.43 -11.82 11.13
CA ILE A 114 -0.30 -12.42 12.45
C ILE A 114 1.11 -13.00 12.54
N ARG A 115 1.90 -12.48 13.48
CA ARG A 115 3.21 -13.06 13.76
C ARG A 115 3.03 -14.22 14.73
N ASN A 116 3.39 -15.42 14.29
CA ASN A 116 3.29 -16.64 15.08
C ASN A 116 4.42 -16.73 16.11
N PRO A 117 4.24 -17.50 17.20
CA PRO A 117 5.28 -17.71 18.22
C PRO A 117 6.57 -18.35 17.69
N ASP A 118 6.50 -19.06 16.56
CA ASP A 118 7.66 -19.66 15.86
C ASP A 118 8.44 -18.66 14.99
N GLY A 119 8.00 -17.39 14.96
CA GLY A 119 8.61 -16.33 14.16
C GLY A 119 8.12 -16.25 12.71
N THR A 120 7.21 -17.14 12.29
CA THR A 120 6.58 -17.10 10.95
C THR A 120 5.44 -16.08 10.89
N TRP A 121 5.06 -15.70 9.66
CA TRP A 121 3.90 -14.84 9.43
C TRP A 121 2.74 -15.65 8.85
N SER A 122 1.59 -15.56 9.50
CA SER A 122 0.30 -15.98 8.97
C SER A 122 -0.43 -14.78 8.39
N LEU A 123 -0.90 -14.92 7.16
CA LEU A 123 -1.65 -13.89 6.45
C LEU A 123 -3.10 -14.36 6.30
N THR A 124 -4.07 -13.49 6.55
CA THR A 124 -5.49 -13.83 6.42
C THR A 124 -6.24 -12.68 5.76
N LEU A 125 -6.96 -12.96 4.67
CA LEU A 125 -7.76 -11.95 4.00
C LEU A 125 -9.01 -11.63 4.83
N ARG A 126 -9.07 -10.45 5.44
CA ARG A 126 -10.20 -10.00 6.27
C ARG A 126 -11.41 -9.64 5.44
N LYS A 127 -11.17 -8.90 4.36
CA LYS A 127 -12.19 -8.49 3.39
C LYS A 127 -11.62 -8.59 1.99
N LYS A 128 -12.44 -9.01 1.03
CA LYS A 128 -12.05 -9.00 -0.38
C LYS A 128 -12.17 -7.56 -0.88
N PRO A 129 -11.11 -6.99 -1.49
CA PRO A 129 -11.23 -5.71 -2.17
C PRO A 129 -12.22 -5.79 -3.31
N THR A 130 -12.74 -4.63 -3.70
CA THR A 130 -13.59 -4.51 -4.89
C THR A 130 -12.78 -4.90 -6.13
N ASP A 131 -11.50 -4.52 -6.18
CA ASP A 131 -10.56 -4.97 -7.20
C ASP A 131 -9.42 -5.83 -6.62
N LEU A 132 -9.57 -7.16 -6.72
CA LEU A 132 -8.54 -8.11 -6.32
C LEU A 132 -7.27 -8.03 -7.17
N ALA A 133 -7.36 -7.59 -8.43
CA ALA A 133 -6.19 -7.44 -9.29
C ALA A 133 -5.31 -6.27 -8.82
N LEU A 134 -5.88 -5.18 -8.30
CA LEU A 134 -5.11 -4.10 -7.68
C LEU A 134 -4.33 -4.59 -6.45
N LEU A 135 -4.97 -5.38 -5.59
CA LEU A 135 -4.31 -5.98 -4.42
C LEU A 135 -3.11 -6.86 -4.84
N LYS A 136 -3.30 -7.73 -5.83
CA LYS A 136 -2.23 -8.60 -6.35
C LYS A 136 -1.10 -7.81 -7.02
N LYS A 137 -1.40 -6.71 -7.71
CA LYS A 137 -0.38 -5.80 -8.26
C LYS A 137 0.46 -5.17 -7.16
N LEU A 138 -0.18 -4.73 -6.07
CA LEU A 138 0.51 -4.16 -4.91
C LEU A 138 1.43 -5.20 -4.25
N VAL A 139 0.97 -6.44 -4.07
CA VAL A 139 1.80 -7.54 -3.55
C VAL A 139 3.00 -7.81 -4.45
N GLY A 140 2.81 -7.86 -5.77
CA GLY A 140 3.92 -8.02 -6.72
C GLY A 140 4.98 -6.93 -6.60
N ALA A 141 4.54 -5.67 -6.46
CA ALA A 141 5.46 -4.56 -6.26
C ALA A 141 6.26 -4.66 -4.95
N LEU A 142 5.63 -5.12 -3.86
CA LEU A 142 6.32 -5.38 -2.58
C LEU A 142 7.34 -6.52 -2.70
N LEU A 143 6.99 -7.62 -3.36
CA LEU A 143 7.91 -8.76 -3.54
C LEU A 143 9.15 -8.37 -4.35
N ASN A 144 8.97 -7.51 -5.36
CA ASN A 144 10.04 -6.96 -6.19
C ASN A 144 10.74 -5.73 -5.60
N TRP A 145 10.37 -5.31 -4.37
CA TRP A 145 11.01 -4.18 -3.73
C TRP A 145 12.47 -4.52 -3.38
N PRO A 146 13.45 -3.67 -3.73
CA PRO A 146 14.84 -3.89 -3.37
C PRO A 146 15.01 -3.99 -1.85
N LYS A 147 15.93 -4.83 -1.41
CA LYS A 147 16.31 -5.00 0.01
C LYS A 147 17.06 -3.77 0.53
#